data_AF-A0A959YJW2-F1
#
_entry.id   AF-A0A959YJW2-F1
#
_cell.length_a   1.000
_cell.length_b   1.000
_cell.length_c   1.000
_cell.angle_alpha   90.00
_cell.angle_beta   90.00
_cell.angle_gamma   90.00
#
_symmetry.space_group_name_H-M   'P 1'
#
loop_
_entity.id
_entity.type
_entity.pdbx_description
1 polymer ?
#
loop_
_entity_poly.entity_id
_entity_poly.type
_entity_poly.pdbx_seq_one_letter_code
_entity_poly.pdbx_strand_id
1 'polypeptide(L)'
;MKELTKAEEQVMQILWELEKGFIRDILERMPDPTPAYTTVSTIVRILETKGFVGHHSYGKTHEYFPLVSREEYRKFITGGLLHDYFGGSVSNLVSHFAQKEDLSAKELDEILRVVQRSKKQKP
;
A
#
# COMPACT_ATOMS: atom_id res chain seq x y z
N MET A 1 -12.27 3.00 4.23
CA MET A 1 -10.91 3.43 3.80
C MET A 1 -11.05 4.03 2.40
N LYS A 2 -10.30 5.07 2.05
CA LYS A 2 -10.30 5.67 0.70
C LYS A 2 -9.01 5.30 -0.03
N GLU A 3 -9.07 5.10 -1.33
CA GLU A 3 -7.87 4.86 -2.13
C GLU A 3 -6.91 6.06 -2.07
N LEU A 4 -5.62 5.75 -1.97
CA LEU A 4 -4.56 6.75 -1.99
C LEU A 4 -4.19 7.06 -3.44
N THR A 5 -3.94 8.32 -3.73
CA THR A 5 -3.31 8.70 -4.99
C THR A 5 -1.86 8.21 -5.02
N LYS A 6 -1.23 8.14 -6.20
CA LYS A 6 0.18 7.74 -6.33
C LYS A 6 1.12 8.53 -5.41
N ALA A 7 0.91 9.84 -5.29
CA ALA A 7 1.73 10.70 -4.44
C ALA A 7 1.51 10.44 -2.94
N GLU A 8 0.26 10.19 -2.55
CA GLU A 8 -0.10 9.82 -1.18
C GLU A 8 0.44 8.44 -0.79
N GLU A 9 0.33 7.47 -1.70
CA GLU A 9 0.87 6.13 -1.51
C GLU A 9 2.39 6.19 -1.34
N GLN A 10 3.09 6.96 -2.17
CA GLN A 10 4.54 7.13 -2.07
C GLN A 10 4.97 7.67 -0.70
N VAL A 11 4.25 8.67 -0.15
CA VAL A 11 4.48 9.15 1.22
C VAL A 11 4.23 8.04 2.24
N MET A 12 3.14 7.28 2.09
CA MET A 12 2.82 6.17 3.01
C MET A 12 3.85 5.04 2.95
N GLN A 13 4.38 4.69 1.78
CA GLN A 13 5.45 3.68 1.65
C GLN A 13 6.66 4.06 2.50
N ILE A 14 7.10 5.32 2.39
CA ILE A 14 8.21 5.85 3.18
C ILE A 14 7.85 5.88 4.67
N LEU A 15 6.64 6.33 5.02
CA LEU A 15 6.22 6.44 6.41
C LEU A 15 6.07 5.06 7.10
N TRP A 16 5.63 4.03 6.38
CA TRP A 16 5.60 2.65 6.89
C TRP A 16 7.01 2.11 7.17
N GLU A 17 8.01 2.50 6.38
CA GLU A 17 9.41 2.12 6.61
C GLU A 17 10.08 2.93 7.73
N LEU A 18 9.63 4.16 7.96
CA LEU A 18 10.10 5.01 9.05
C LEU A 18 9.46 4.65 10.39
N GLU A 19 8.25 4.07 10.37
CA GLU A 19 7.32 3.87 11.50
C GLU A 19 6.83 5.18 12.14
N LYS A 20 7.69 6.18 12.24
CA LYS A 20 7.38 7.56 12.62
C LYS A 20 8.46 8.51 12.12
N GLY A 21 8.10 9.75 11.82
CA GLY A 21 9.08 10.75 11.39
C GLY A 21 8.48 12.12 11.08
N PHE A 22 9.35 13.09 10.92
CA PHE A 22 9.02 14.45 10.49
C PHE A 22 8.93 14.54 8.96
N ILE A 23 8.38 15.64 8.46
CA ILE A 23 8.29 15.90 7.01
C ILE A 23 9.69 15.88 6.35
N ARG A 24 10.74 16.31 7.08
CA ARG A 24 12.12 16.26 6.60
C ARG A 24 12.60 14.82 6.41
N ASP A 25 12.32 13.93 7.35
CA ASP A 25 12.71 12.52 7.27
C ASP A 25 12.03 11.81 6.08
N ILE A 26 10.77 12.16 5.81
CA ILE A 26 10.05 11.66 4.63
C ILE A 26 10.70 12.19 3.36
N LEU A 27 11.04 13.48 3.33
CA LEU A 27 11.62 14.15 2.16
C LEU A 27 13.00 13.56 1.80
N GLU A 28 13.82 13.22 2.80
CA GLU A 28 15.15 12.62 2.60
C GLU A 28 15.10 11.22 1.96
N ARG A 29 13.97 10.53 2.07
CA ARG A 29 13.75 9.20 1.45
C ARG A 29 12.97 9.27 0.14
N MET A 30 12.63 10.47 -0.35
CA MET A 30 11.94 10.61 -1.63
C MET A 30 12.91 10.40 -2.80
N PRO A 31 12.48 9.69 -3.86
CA PRO A 31 13.25 9.56 -5.09
C PRO A 31 13.28 10.88 -5.88
N ASP A 32 14.29 11.03 -6.74
CA ASP A 32 14.41 12.18 -7.63
C ASP A 32 13.41 12.16 -8.80
N PRO A 33 12.85 13.31 -9.20
CA PRO A 33 13.05 14.63 -8.59
C PRO A 33 12.29 14.79 -7.27
N THR A 34 13.01 15.20 -6.23
CA THR A 34 12.43 15.37 -4.90
C THR A 34 11.37 16.49 -4.90
N PRO A 35 10.13 16.22 -4.41
CA PRO A 35 9.10 17.24 -4.30
C PRO A 35 9.47 18.39 -3.36
N ALA A 36 8.79 19.53 -3.46
CA ALA A 36 8.96 20.60 -2.47
C ALA A 36 8.45 20.16 -1.09
N TYR A 37 9.05 20.70 -0.01
CA TYR A 37 8.62 20.45 1.37
C TYR A 37 7.11 20.74 1.59
N THR A 38 6.61 21.82 0.99
CA THR A 38 5.20 22.20 1.06
C THR A 38 4.28 21.18 0.40
N THR A 39 4.74 20.52 -0.67
CA THR A 39 4.01 19.43 -1.34
C THR A 39 3.88 18.23 -0.41
N VAL A 40 5.00 17.77 0.18
CA VAL A 40 4.97 16.65 1.13
C VAL A 40 4.12 16.99 2.36
N SER A 41 4.26 18.21 2.91
CA SER A 41 3.43 18.71 4.01
C SER A 41 1.93 18.68 3.70
N THR A 42 1.56 19.10 2.48
CA THR A 42 0.16 19.07 2.03
C THR A 42 -0.35 17.63 1.90
N ILE A 43 0.45 16.73 1.32
CA ILE A 43 0.10 15.31 1.19
C ILE A 43 -0.10 14.65 2.56
N VAL A 44 0.81 14.89 3.51
CA VAL A 44 0.72 14.36 4.87
C VAL A 44 -0.55 14.85 5.58
N ARG A 45 -0.92 16.13 5.43
CA ARG A 45 -2.19 16.67 5.95
C ARG A 45 -3.42 16.04 5.31
N ILE A 46 -3.37 15.74 4.00
CA ILE A 46 -4.45 15.03 3.31
C ILE A 46 -4.57 13.61 3.85
N LEU A 47 -3.45 12.90 4.04
CA LEU A 47 -3.40 11.57 4.63
C LEU A 47 -3.96 11.55 6.06
N GLU A 48 -3.63 12.56 6.85
CA GLU A 48 -4.18 12.76 8.18
C GLU A 48 -5.70 12.98 8.14
N THR A 49 -6.18 13.86 7.26
CA THR A 49 -7.62 14.11 7.08
C THR A 49 -8.36 12.84 6.62
N LYS A 50 -7.69 11.98 5.85
CA LYS A 50 -8.22 10.67 5.43
C LYS A 50 -8.12 9.59 6.52
N GLY A 51 -7.46 9.87 7.65
CA GLY A 51 -7.29 8.94 8.77
C GLY A 51 -6.20 7.88 8.57
N PHE A 52 -5.28 8.07 7.63
CA PHE A 52 -4.15 7.16 7.40
C PHE A 52 -2.96 7.45 8.29
N VAL A 53 -2.82 8.70 8.72
CA VAL A 53 -1.66 9.22 9.46
C VAL A 53 -2.15 9.98 10.67
N GLY A 54 -1.48 9.77 11.80
CA GLY A 54 -1.62 10.58 13.00
C GLY A 54 -0.39 11.44 13.21
N HIS A 55 -0.45 12.37 14.15
CA HIS A 55 0.73 13.14 14.55
C HIS A 55 0.84 13.31 16.06
N HIS A 56 2.08 13.47 16.53
CA HIS A 56 2.42 13.96 17.85
C HIS A 56 2.99 15.36 17.72
N SER A 57 2.47 16.30 18.51
CA SER A 57 2.93 17.69 18.51
C SER A 57 4.09 17.86 19.48
N TYR A 58 5.25 18.24 18.95
CA TYR A 58 6.44 18.63 19.70
C TYR A 58 6.67 20.13 19.51
N GLY A 59 5.96 20.95 20.29
CA GLY A 59 6.04 22.40 20.18
C GLY A 59 5.57 22.91 18.81
N LYS A 60 6.51 23.35 17.95
CA LYS A 60 6.22 23.86 16.60
C LYS A 60 6.38 22.80 15.49
N THR A 61 6.79 21.59 15.84
CA THR A 61 7.00 20.50 14.88
C THR A 61 6.06 19.34 15.16
N HIS A 62 5.70 18.60 14.11
CA HIS A 62 4.80 17.46 14.16
C HIS A 62 5.54 16.21 13.69
N GLU A 63 5.61 15.20 14.56
CA GLU A 63 6.08 13.86 14.23
C GLU A 63 4.87 13.06 13.74
N TYR A 64 4.93 12.54 12.52
CA TYR A 64 3.83 11.80 11.92
C TYR A 64 4.08 10.29 12.02
N PHE A 65 3.00 9.52 12.13
CA PHE A 65 3.05 8.05 12.21
C PHE A 65 1.84 7.42 11.50
N PRO A 66 1.96 6.22 10.93
CA PRO A 66 0.87 5.56 10.24
C PRO A 66 -0.17 5.02 11.24
N LEU A 67 -1.44 5.30 10.99
CA LEU A 67 -2.59 4.72 11.71
C LEU A 67 -3.11 3.45 11.04
N VAL A 68 -2.85 3.31 9.74
CA VAL A 68 -3.22 2.16 8.93
C VAL A 68 -1.94 1.42 8.56
N SER A 69 -1.90 0.11 8.79
CA SER A 69 -0.75 -0.71 8.40
C SER A 69 -0.69 -0.94 6.89
N ARG A 70 0.51 -1.24 6.38
CA ARG A 70 0.73 -1.63 4.98
C ARG A 70 -0.13 -2.83 4.59
N GLU A 71 -0.34 -3.78 5.52
CA GLU A 71 -1.14 -4.97 5.28
C GLU A 71 -2.63 -4.65 5.16
N GLU A 72 -3.17 -3.79 6.04
CA GLU A 72 -4.56 -3.34 5.97
C GLU A 72 -4.86 -2.60 4.67
N TYR A 73 -3.97 -1.68 4.27
CA TYR A 73 -4.11 -0.97 3.01
C TYR A 73 -4.02 -1.92 1.81
N ARG A 74 -3.07 -2.86 1.83
CA ARG A 74 -2.96 -3.89 0.80
C ARG A 74 -4.24 -4.71 0.66
N LYS A 75 -4.82 -5.16 1.77
CA LYS A 75 -6.10 -5.91 1.77
C LYS A 75 -7.24 -5.08 1.19
N PHE A 76 -7.30 -3.79 1.53
CA PHE A 76 -8.31 -2.88 1.00
C PHE A 76 -8.19 -2.74 -0.53
N ILE A 77 -6.99 -2.46 -1.04
CA ILE A 77 -6.76 -2.26 -2.48
C ILE A 77 -6.95 -3.55 -3.28
N THR A 78 -6.44 -4.69 -2.80
CA THR A 78 -6.62 -5.96 -3.52
C THR A 78 -8.08 -6.43 -3.50
N GLY A 79 -8.81 -6.14 -2.44
CA GLY A 79 -10.25 -6.38 -2.36
C GLY A 79 -11.03 -5.57 -3.40
N GLY A 80 -10.73 -4.27 -3.52
CA GLY A 80 -11.30 -3.40 -4.55
C GLY A 80 -10.98 -3.88 -5.97
N LEU A 81 -9.69 -4.15 -6.25
CA LEU A 81 -9.25 -4.69 -7.54
C LEU A 81 -9.99 -5.98 -7.93
N LEU A 82 -10.12 -6.92 -6.99
CA LEU A 82 -10.85 -8.17 -7.24
C LEU A 82 -12.32 -7.91 -7.54
N HIS A 83 -12.97 -7.03 -6.77
CA HIS A 83 -14.37 -6.69 -6.95
C HIS A 83 -14.62 -6.01 -8.30
N ASP A 84 -13.87 -4.95 -8.58
CA ASP A 84 -14.12 -4.04 -9.70
C ASP A 84 -13.70 -4.63 -11.06
N TYR A 85 -12.63 -5.43 -11.09
CA TYR A 85 -12.04 -5.91 -12.35
C TYR A 85 -12.11 -7.42 -12.56
N PHE A 86 -12.28 -8.21 -11.49
CA PHE A 86 -12.28 -9.68 -11.56
C PHE A 86 -13.57 -10.31 -11.03
N GLY A 87 -14.63 -9.51 -10.82
CA GLY A 87 -15.95 -9.98 -10.38
C GLY A 87 -15.93 -10.67 -9.01
N GLY A 88 -15.00 -10.26 -8.13
CA GLY A 88 -14.79 -10.85 -6.81
C GLY A 88 -14.13 -12.23 -6.82
N SER A 89 -13.69 -12.74 -7.98
CA SER A 89 -13.16 -14.09 -8.11
C SER A 89 -11.65 -14.09 -8.35
N VAL A 90 -10.92 -14.67 -7.39
CA VAL A 90 -9.49 -14.97 -7.55
C VAL A 90 -9.26 -15.93 -8.73
N SER A 91 -10.21 -16.81 -9.03
CA SER A 91 -10.11 -17.70 -10.19
C SER A 91 -10.08 -16.92 -11.49
N ASN A 92 -10.85 -15.83 -11.61
CA ASN A 92 -10.83 -15.00 -12.81
C ASN A 92 -9.49 -14.27 -12.98
N LEU A 93 -8.90 -13.81 -11.88
CA LEU A 93 -7.55 -13.25 -11.88
C LEU A 93 -6.51 -14.27 -12.38
N VAL A 94 -6.53 -15.49 -11.83
CA VAL A 94 -5.60 -16.56 -12.26
C VAL A 94 -5.83 -16.96 -13.73
N SER A 95 -7.09 -17.07 -14.16
CA SER A 95 -7.42 -17.36 -15.56
C SER A 95 -6.94 -16.26 -16.50
N HIS A 96 -6.98 -14.98 -16.08
CA HIS A 96 -6.44 -13.88 -16.88
C HIS A 96 -4.94 -14.04 -17.11
N PHE A 97 -4.17 -14.27 -16.04
CA PHE A 97 -2.73 -14.45 -16.17
C PHE A 97 -2.37 -15.70 -16.98
N ALA A 98 -3.12 -16.81 -16.83
CA ALA A 98 -2.87 -18.03 -17.60
C ALA A 98 -3.17 -17.90 -19.10
N GLN A 99 -4.01 -16.92 -19.50
CA GLN A 99 -4.43 -16.74 -20.89
C GLN A 99 -3.76 -15.55 -21.60
N LYS A 100 -3.38 -14.50 -20.85
CA LYS A 100 -2.93 -13.22 -21.42
C LYS A 100 -1.51 -12.79 -21.07
N GLU A 101 -0.87 -13.40 -20.07
CA GLU A 101 0.53 -13.13 -19.73
C GLU A 101 1.36 -14.43 -19.74
N ASP A 102 2.66 -14.29 -19.94
CA ASP A 102 3.68 -15.35 -19.98
C ASP A 102 3.92 -15.97 -18.59
N LEU A 103 2.85 -16.37 -17.88
CA LEU A 103 3.02 -17.20 -16.69
C LEU A 103 3.62 -18.53 -17.13
N SER A 104 4.88 -18.74 -16.77
CA SER A 104 5.53 -20.02 -16.99
C SER A 104 4.79 -21.11 -16.21
N ALA A 105 4.80 -22.34 -16.73
CA ALA A 105 4.25 -23.50 -16.01
C ALA A 105 4.80 -23.60 -14.57
N LYS A 106 6.05 -23.16 -14.36
CA LYS A 106 6.70 -23.11 -13.06
C LYS A 106 6.05 -22.12 -12.09
N GLU A 107 5.72 -20.91 -12.53
CA GLU A 107 5.04 -19.91 -11.69
C GLU A 107 3.61 -20.35 -11.35
N LEU A 108 2.92 -21.00 -12.30
CA LEU A 108 1.60 -21.58 -12.04
C LEU A 108 1.67 -22.69 -10.97
N ASP A 109 2.66 -23.57 -11.06
CA ASP A 109 2.92 -24.61 -10.05
C ASP A 109 3.24 -24.01 -8.67
N GLU A 110 4.01 -22.92 -8.63
CA GLU A 110 4.31 -22.22 -7.37
C GLU A 110 3.04 -21.61 -6.75
N ILE A 111 2.18 -20.98 -7.56
CA ILE A 111 0.88 -20.45 -7.11
C ILE A 111 0.01 -21.59 -6.56
N LEU A 112 -0.09 -22.72 -7.27
CA LEU A 112 -0.85 -23.89 -6.82
C LEU A 112 -0.34 -24.43 -5.48
N ARG A 113 0.98 -24.47 -5.28
CA ARG A 113 1.60 -24.90 -4.01
C ARG A 113 1.28 -23.94 -2.86
N VAL A 114 1.30 -22.63 -3.11
CA VAL A 114 0.91 -21.63 -2.09
C VAL A 114 -0.55 -21.82 -1.69
N VAL A 115 -1.46 -21.97 -2.65
CA VAL A 115 -2.89 -22.18 -2.38
C VAL A 115 -3.14 -23.48 -1.60
N GLN A 116 -2.48 -24.57 -1.96
CA GLN A 116 -2.59 -25.86 -1.26
C GLN A 116 -2.10 -25.78 0.20
N ARG A 117 -1.00 -25.04 0.46
CA ARG A 117 -0.51 -24.80 1.84
C ARG A 117 -1.50 -23.97 2.65
N SER A 118 -2.09 -22.93 2.05
CA SER A 118 -3.08 -22.09 2.72
C SER A 118 -4.39 -22.85 3.04
N LYS A 119 -4.83 -23.80 2.20
CA LYS A 119 -5.99 -24.66 2.50
C LYS A 119 -5.77 -25.61 3.68
N LYS A 120 -4.52 -26.02 3.96
CA LYS A 120 -4.18 -26.88 5.11
C LYS A 120 -4.08 -26.12 6.45
N GLN A 121 -4.06 -24.79 6.42
CA GLN A 121 -3.95 -23.94 7.61
C GLN A 121 -5.27 -23.31 8.07
N LYS A 122 -6.39 -23.54 7.37
CA LYS A 122 -7.72 -23.23 7.92
C LYS A 122 -8.17 -24.39 8.82
N PRO A 123 -8.34 -24.18 10.14
CA PRO A 123 -9.05 -25.14 10.99
C PRO A 123 -10.52 -25.27 10.58
#